data_AF-A0A453GMF9-F1
#
_entry.id   AF-A0A453GMF9-F1
#
_cell.length_a   1.000
_cell.length_b   1.000
_cell.length_c   1.000
_cell.angle_alpha   90.00
_cell.angle_beta   90.00
_cell.angle_gamma   90.00
#
_symmetry.space_group_name_H-M   'P 1'
#
loop_
_entity.id
_entity.type
_entity.pdbx_description
1 polymer ?
#
loop_
_entity_poly.entity_id
_entity_poly.type
_entity_poly.pdbx_seq_one_letter_code
_entity_poly.pdbx_strand_id
1 'polypeptide(L)'
;FQEKFRLIRANDDAAVLDALSFTAPKIRLLRSLTVEKKNSVQVLDFAAFSEPEYDLPIFCANAFTTPAQSIVVLDLNPLYDITEDRDYKDKYYRNLMPLIQKYSELLPWGGKITSESLRFFSPIVIWTIFEPTERNHHVLYSALMDYYKAWLQLTDQAAEENNKTKVVRNREAQHRYLTWRAEKDPGFPLLKKLIGESYAKVSLLPTFTIFTHTQFMLFAELLVALIFRIW
;
A
#
# COMPACT_ATOMS: atom_id res chain seq x y z
N PHE A 1 -10.70 -3.25 24.18
CA PHE A 1 -9.29 -3.14 24.62
C PHE A 1 -8.46 -2.84 23.38
N GLN A 2 -7.84 -1.67 23.35
CA GLN A 2 -7.12 -1.13 22.20
C GLN A 2 -5.63 -1.42 22.44
N GLU A 3 -5.11 -2.52 21.90
CA GLU A 3 -3.66 -2.75 21.94
C GLU A 3 -3.00 -1.94 20.82
N LYS A 4 -2.67 -0.68 21.15
CA LYS A 4 -1.72 0.13 20.40
C LYS A 4 -0.31 -0.39 20.65
N PHE A 5 0.39 -0.82 19.62
CA PHE A 5 1.85 -0.92 19.62
C PHE A 5 2.33 -0.41 18.26
N ARG A 6 3.35 0.44 18.12
CA ARG A 6 4.46 0.76 19.03
C ARG A 6 5.09 2.08 18.52
N LEU A 7 5.14 3.13 19.35
CA LEU A 7 6.04 4.25 19.07
C LEU A 7 7.47 3.72 19.22
N ILE A 8 8.12 3.39 18.11
CA ILE A 8 9.54 3.00 18.13
C ILE A 8 10.32 4.27 17.85
N ARG A 9 10.84 4.90 18.91
CA ARG A 9 11.85 5.95 18.72
C ARG A 9 13.11 5.26 18.21
N ALA A 10 13.64 5.70 17.08
CA ALA A 10 14.97 5.31 16.66
C ALA A 10 15.98 5.75 17.75
N ASN A 11 17.13 5.07 17.84
CA ASN A 11 18.16 5.32 18.86
C ASN A 11 18.66 6.78 18.92
N ASP A 12 18.42 7.55 17.86
CA ASP A 12 18.59 8.99 17.83
C ASP A 12 17.18 9.61 17.93
N ASP A 13 16.86 10.33 19.01
CA ASP A 13 15.56 10.93 19.39
C ASP A 13 14.83 11.80 18.32
N ALA A 14 15.27 11.79 17.05
CA ALA A 14 14.77 12.61 15.96
C ALA A 14 13.72 11.95 15.04
N ALA A 15 13.54 10.62 15.08
CA ALA A 15 12.59 9.91 14.22
C ALA A 15 11.42 9.31 15.02
N VAL A 16 10.21 9.67 14.61
CA VAL A 16 8.94 9.13 15.12
C VAL A 16 8.47 8.05 14.15
N LEU A 17 8.18 6.87 14.70
CA LEU A 17 7.61 5.75 13.96
C LEU A 17 6.26 5.40 14.55
N ASP A 18 5.23 5.39 13.71
CA ASP A 18 3.89 4.91 14.06
C ASP A 18 3.49 3.77 13.15
N ALA A 19 3.04 2.67 13.74
CA ALA A 19 2.52 1.51 13.03
C ALA A 19 1.11 1.21 13.52
N LEU A 20 0.20 0.93 12.58
CA LEU A 20 -1.18 0.53 12.88
C LEU A 20 -1.54 -0.68 12.04
N SER A 21 -2.37 -1.55 12.59
CA SER A 21 -2.88 -2.72 11.88
C SER A 21 -4.29 -3.09 12.31
N PHE A 22 -5.06 -3.59 11.34
CA PHE A 22 -6.48 -3.90 11.48
C PHE A 22 -6.83 -5.15 10.67
N THR A 23 -7.92 -5.79 11.03
CA THR A 23 -8.59 -6.83 10.24
C THR A 23 -10.07 -6.48 10.08
N ALA A 24 -10.71 -7.05 9.07
CA ALA A 24 -12.14 -6.94 8.80
C ALA A 24 -12.63 -8.23 8.09
N PRO A 25 -13.95 -8.48 7.93
CA PRO A 25 -14.45 -9.75 7.40
C PRO A 25 -13.84 -10.21 6.06
N LYS A 26 -13.56 -9.28 5.13
CA LYS A 26 -12.89 -9.60 3.85
C LYS A 26 -11.40 -9.27 3.82
N ILE A 27 -10.87 -8.71 4.91
CA ILE A 27 -9.54 -8.09 4.99
C ILE A 27 -8.74 -8.77 6.08
N ARG A 28 -7.83 -9.64 5.66
CA ARG A 28 -6.90 -10.36 6.55
C ARG A 28 -5.93 -9.43 7.26
N LEU A 29 -5.48 -8.38 6.57
CA LEU A 29 -4.55 -7.41 7.14
C LEU A 29 -4.63 -6.07 6.40
N LEU A 30 -5.02 -5.03 7.12
CA LEU A 30 -4.85 -3.64 6.74
C LEU A 30 -3.76 -3.06 7.64
N ARG A 31 -2.69 -2.49 7.08
CA ARG A 31 -1.59 -1.96 7.91
C ARG A 31 -0.99 -0.69 7.36
N SER A 32 -0.60 0.21 8.25
CA SER A 32 0.17 1.41 7.93
C SER A 32 1.44 1.47 8.77
N LEU A 33 2.52 1.91 8.16
CA LEU A 33 3.72 2.38 8.83
C LEU A 33 3.98 3.81 8.37
N THR A 34 4.19 4.70 9.32
CA THR A 34 4.63 6.07 9.07
C THR A 34 5.93 6.33 9.80
N VAL A 35 6.87 6.97 9.10
CA VAL A 35 8.14 7.40 9.69
C VAL A 35 8.28 8.88 9.43
N GLU A 36 8.45 9.66 10.49
CA GLU A 36 8.68 11.10 10.40
C GLU A 36 10.00 11.44 11.07
N LYS A 37 10.92 11.99 10.30
CA LYS A 37 12.12 12.67 10.83
C LYS A 37 12.06 14.11 10.36
N LYS A 38 11.83 15.01 11.32
CA LYS A 38 11.64 16.44 11.06
C LYS A 38 12.71 17.00 10.13
N ASN A 39 12.29 17.76 9.11
CA ASN A 39 13.14 18.38 8.08
C ASN A 39 14.06 17.42 7.31
N SER A 40 13.80 16.11 7.34
CA SER A 40 14.68 15.12 6.72
C SER A 40 13.92 14.12 5.87
N VAL A 41 12.99 13.38 6.46
CA VAL A 41 12.28 12.33 5.73
C VAL A 41 10.89 12.10 6.29
N GLN A 42 9.96 11.80 5.39
CA GLN A 42 8.64 11.29 5.70
C GLN A 42 8.39 10.02 4.88
N VAL A 43 7.84 9.00 5.51
CA VAL A 43 7.53 7.72 4.88
C VAL A 43 6.09 7.34 5.20
N LEU A 44 5.37 6.87 4.20
CA LEU A 44 4.14 6.11 4.32
C LEU A 44 4.33 4.75 3.66
N ASP A 45 4.05 3.69 4.38
CA ASP A 45 3.82 2.35 3.82
C ASP A 45 2.46 1.87 4.27
N PHE A 46 1.49 1.86 3.37
CA PHE A 46 0.11 1.49 3.63
C PHE A 46 -0.37 0.45 2.61
N ALA A 47 -0.99 -0.63 3.09
CA ALA A 47 -1.45 -1.71 2.24
C ALA A 47 -2.57 -2.50 2.89
N ALA A 48 -3.34 -3.17 2.04
CA ALA A 48 -4.44 -4.01 2.44
C ALA A 48 -4.37 -5.36 1.72
N PHE A 49 -4.46 -6.43 2.50
CA PHE A 49 -4.51 -7.82 2.05
C PHE A 49 -5.87 -8.39 2.39
N SER A 50 -6.53 -8.97 1.39
CA SER A 50 -7.77 -9.70 1.58
C SER A 50 -7.56 -11.02 2.32
N GLU A 51 -8.64 -11.58 2.85
CA GLU A 51 -8.66 -13.01 3.15
C GLU A 51 -8.46 -13.83 1.85
N PRO A 52 -7.80 -14.99 1.89
CA PRO A 52 -7.54 -15.81 0.71
C PRO A 52 -8.78 -16.27 -0.04
N GLU A 53 -9.94 -16.26 0.60
CA GLU A 53 -11.25 -16.53 0.01
C GLU A 53 -11.70 -15.41 -0.94
N TYR A 54 -11.06 -14.24 -0.92
CA TYR A 54 -11.30 -13.15 -1.86
C TYR A 54 -10.03 -12.85 -2.66
N ASP A 55 -10.09 -13.02 -3.97
CA ASP A 55 -8.97 -12.82 -4.91
C ASP A 55 -8.68 -11.34 -5.22
N LEU A 56 -8.96 -10.44 -4.28
CA LEU A 56 -8.80 -9.01 -4.44
C LEU A 56 -7.35 -8.61 -4.77
N PRO A 57 -7.15 -7.56 -5.59
CA PRO A 57 -5.87 -6.90 -5.69
C PRO A 57 -5.38 -6.42 -4.32
N ILE A 58 -4.07 -6.40 -4.14
CA ILE A 58 -3.43 -5.87 -2.93
C ILE A 58 -3.36 -4.35 -3.07
N PHE A 59 -4.06 -3.62 -2.22
CA PHE A 59 -3.91 -2.17 -2.17
C PHE A 59 -2.51 -1.84 -1.67
N CYS A 60 -1.79 -0.93 -2.32
CA CYS A 60 -0.43 -0.55 -1.97
C CYS A 60 -0.21 0.94 -2.16
N ALA A 61 0.25 1.61 -1.11
CA ALA A 61 0.61 3.02 -1.10
C ALA A 61 1.92 3.19 -0.34
N ASN A 62 3.00 3.35 -1.09
CA ASN A 62 4.34 3.58 -0.61
C ASN A 62 4.80 4.97 -1.06
N ALA A 63 4.97 5.88 -0.11
CA ALA A 63 5.51 7.21 -0.37
C ALA A 63 6.75 7.46 0.49
N PHE A 64 7.81 7.94 -0.14
CA PHE A 64 9.02 8.40 0.52
C PHE A 64 9.28 9.84 0.11
N THR A 65 9.35 10.74 1.09
CA THR A 65 9.54 12.17 0.85
C THR A 65 10.75 12.67 1.61
N THR A 66 11.57 13.44 0.92
CA THR A 66 12.64 14.27 1.48
C THR A 66 12.41 15.71 1.06
N PRO A 67 13.13 16.70 1.62
CA PRO A 67 13.08 18.08 1.12
C PRO A 67 13.40 18.23 -0.37
N ALA A 68 14.14 17.29 -0.96
CA ALA A 68 14.53 17.34 -2.37
C ALA A 68 13.49 16.70 -3.32
N GLN A 69 12.88 15.59 -2.92
CA GLN A 69 12.00 14.82 -3.79
C GLN A 69 11.05 13.89 -3.02
N SER A 70 9.92 13.58 -3.65
CA SER A 70 9.00 12.50 -3.29
C SER A 70 9.15 11.36 -4.30
N ILE A 71 9.24 10.12 -3.82
CA ILE A 71 9.24 8.89 -4.60
C ILE A 71 8.02 8.10 -4.17
N VAL A 72 7.13 7.78 -5.11
CA VAL A 72 5.83 7.18 -4.79
C VAL A 72 5.52 6.00 -5.70
N VAL A 73 5.05 4.93 -5.08
CA VAL A 73 4.32 3.83 -5.71
C VAL A 73 2.92 3.78 -5.10
N LEU A 74 1.88 3.96 -5.92
CA LEU A 74 0.49 3.78 -5.53
C LEU A 74 -0.19 2.86 -6.55
N ASP A 75 -0.76 1.76 -6.08
CA ASP A 75 -1.32 0.74 -6.95
C ASP A 75 -2.37 -0.13 -6.27
N LEU A 76 -3.17 -0.80 -7.10
CA LEU A 76 -3.92 -2.00 -6.74
C LEU A 76 -3.16 -3.18 -7.34
N ASN A 77 -2.09 -3.63 -6.69
CA ASN A 77 -1.20 -4.66 -7.21
C ASN A 77 -1.98 -5.95 -7.50
N PRO A 78 -1.85 -6.56 -8.68
CA PRO A 78 -2.59 -7.76 -9.01
C PRO A 78 -2.14 -8.93 -8.14
N LEU A 79 -3.09 -9.77 -7.75
CA LEU A 79 -2.77 -10.99 -7.03
C LEU A 79 -2.03 -11.98 -7.95
N TYR A 80 -2.37 -12.02 -9.24
CA TYR A 80 -1.77 -12.93 -10.22
C TYR A 80 -0.95 -12.18 -11.27
N ASP A 81 -0.14 -12.92 -12.04
CA ASP A 81 0.58 -12.36 -13.17
C ASP A 81 -0.42 -12.06 -14.31
N ILE A 82 -0.76 -10.78 -14.47
CA ILE A 82 -1.74 -10.31 -15.46
C ILE A 82 -1.27 -10.43 -16.93
N THR A 83 -0.03 -10.84 -17.17
CA THR A 83 0.43 -11.22 -18.52
C THR A 83 -0.09 -12.60 -18.93
N GLU A 84 -0.31 -13.48 -17.94
CA GLU A 84 -0.83 -14.85 -18.10
C GLU A 84 -2.33 -14.92 -17.75
N ASP A 85 -2.73 -14.31 -16.63
CA ASP A 85 -4.11 -14.33 -16.11
C ASP A 85 -4.96 -13.17 -16.66
N ARG A 86 -5.28 -13.24 -17.96
CA ARG A 86 -6.05 -12.18 -18.66
C ARG A 86 -7.46 -11.97 -18.10
N ASP A 87 -8.14 -13.04 -17.69
CA ASP A 87 -9.48 -12.95 -17.10
C ASP A 87 -9.45 -12.18 -15.77
N TYR A 88 -8.41 -12.39 -14.96
CA TYR A 88 -8.19 -11.64 -13.72
C TYR A 88 -7.91 -10.16 -14.02
N LYS A 89 -7.06 -9.90 -15.01
CA LYS A 89 -6.76 -8.53 -15.46
C LYS A 89 -8.04 -7.79 -15.87
N ASP A 90 -8.87 -8.42 -16.68
CA ASP A 90 -10.09 -7.82 -17.19
C ASP A 90 -11.13 -7.63 -16.08
N LYS A 91 -11.25 -8.60 -15.16
CA LYS A 91 -12.14 -8.53 -13.98
C LYS A 91 -11.88 -7.28 -13.14
N TYR A 92 -10.62 -6.95 -12.88
CA TYR A 92 -10.27 -5.90 -11.91
C TYR A 92 -9.88 -4.55 -12.52
N TYR A 93 -9.26 -4.52 -13.71
CA TYR A 93 -8.62 -3.29 -14.19
C TYR A 93 -9.33 -2.64 -15.38
N ARG A 94 -10.20 -3.36 -16.11
CA ARG A 94 -10.86 -2.82 -17.31
C ARG A 94 -11.57 -1.49 -17.05
N ASN A 95 -12.26 -1.38 -15.92
CA ASN A 95 -13.03 -0.19 -15.55
C ASN A 95 -12.22 0.86 -14.77
N LEU A 96 -10.95 0.58 -14.45
CA LEU A 96 -10.08 1.48 -13.69
C LEU A 96 -9.13 2.29 -14.58
N MET A 97 -9.11 2.06 -15.90
CA MET A 97 -8.27 2.81 -16.83
C MET A 97 -8.49 4.34 -16.79
N PRO A 98 -9.74 4.86 -16.64
CA PRO A 98 -9.95 6.30 -16.49
C PRO A 98 -9.28 6.89 -15.24
N LEU A 99 -9.13 6.10 -14.17
CA LEU A 99 -8.52 6.53 -12.92
C LEU A 99 -7.04 6.84 -13.10
N ILE A 100 -6.27 5.95 -13.74
CA ILE A 100 -4.85 6.21 -14.01
C ILE A 100 -4.67 7.34 -15.02
N GLN A 101 -5.55 7.44 -16.03
CA GLN A 101 -5.47 8.51 -17.02
C GLN A 101 -5.51 9.89 -16.34
N LYS A 102 -6.46 10.10 -15.42
CA LYS A 102 -6.58 11.33 -14.62
C LYS A 102 -5.27 11.73 -13.93
N TYR A 103 -4.56 10.76 -13.33
CA TYR A 103 -3.37 11.05 -12.53
C TYR A 103 -2.06 11.03 -13.33
N SER A 104 -2.01 10.31 -14.45
CA SER A 104 -0.85 10.31 -15.36
C SER A 104 -0.56 11.67 -16.00
N GLU A 105 -1.58 12.52 -16.11
CA GLU A 105 -1.44 13.91 -16.58
C GLU A 105 -0.93 14.87 -15.48
N LEU A 106 -1.06 14.47 -14.22
CA LEU A 106 -0.77 15.34 -13.06
C LEU A 106 0.51 14.95 -12.33
N LEU A 107 0.89 13.68 -12.36
CA LEU A 107 2.07 13.12 -11.69
C LEU A 107 3.05 12.58 -12.74
N PRO A 108 4.31 13.08 -12.78
CA PRO A 108 5.27 12.65 -13.79
C PRO A 108 5.70 11.20 -13.60
N TRP A 109 6.00 10.50 -14.68
CA TRP A 109 6.48 9.12 -14.60
C TRP A 109 7.87 9.03 -13.94
N GLY A 110 8.02 8.15 -12.96
CA GLY A 110 9.24 8.04 -12.14
C GLY A 110 10.45 7.38 -12.83
N GLY A 111 10.33 6.98 -14.10
CA GLY A 111 11.42 6.39 -14.87
C GLY A 111 11.33 4.86 -15.01
N LYS A 112 12.46 4.19 -15.26
CA LYS A 112 12.47 2.76 -15.62
C LYS A 112 12.04 1.89 -14.43
N ILE A 113 11.14 0.93 -14.69
CA ILE A 113 10.76 -0.14 -13.78
C ILE A 113 11.45 -1.44 -14.22
N THR A 114 11.91 -2.26 -13.28
CA THR A 114 12.54 -3.54 -13.62
C THR A 114 11.51 -4.53 -14.18
N SER A 115 11.94 -5.43 -15.07
CA SER A 115 11.06 -6.46 -15.63
C SER A 115 10.48 -7.41 -14.56
N GLU A 116 11.20 -7.59 -13.45
CA GLU A 116 10.73 -8.35 -12.30
C GLU A 116 9.58 -7.63 -11.56
N SER A 117 9.72 -6.33 -11.30
CA SER A 117 8.68 -5.52 -10.65
C SER A 117 7.39 -5.44 -11.47
N LEU A 118 7.48 -5.49 -12.81
CA LEU A 118 6.30 -5.45 -13.68
C LEU A 118 5.33 -6.63 -13.47
N ARG A 119 5.78 -7.74 -12.88
CA ARG A 119 4.90 -8.88 -12.54
C ARG A 119 3.95 -8.58 -11.38
N PHE A 120 4.27 -7.56 -10.59
CA PHE A 120 3.54 -7.18 -9.39
C PHE A 120 2.85 -5.82 -9.50
N PHE A 121 3.01 -5.13 -10.63
CA PHE A 121 2.34 -3.85 -10.90
C PHE A 121 1.17 -4.03 -11.84
N SER A 122 0.10 -3.30 -11.55
CA SER A 122 -1.08 -3.27 -12.38
C SER A 122 -0.93 -2.29 -13.56
N PRO A 123 -1.86 -2.31 -14.54
CA PRO A 123 -1.90 -1.31 -15.61
C PRO A 123 -2.23 0.10 -15.11
N ILE A 124 -2.68 0.24 -13.85
CA ILE A 124 -3.06 1.51 -13.24
C ILE A 124 -2.04 1.99 -12.19
N VAL A 125 -0.83 1.42 -12.17
CA VAL A 125 0.22 1.83 -11.22
C VAL A 125 0.60 3.30 -11.41
N ILE A 126 0.63 4.06 -10.30
CA ILE A 126 1.28 5.36 -10.23
C ILE A 126 2.68 5.12 -9.68
N TRP A 127 3.68 5.15 -10.57
CA TRP A 127 5.09 5.23 -10.23
C TRP A 127 5.59 6.63 -10.59
N THR A 128 5.90 7.43 -9.59
CA THR A 128 6.22 8.85 -9.79
C THR A 128 7.34 9.33 -8.89
N ILE A 129 8.14 10.25 -9.42
CA ILE A 129 9.16 11.00 -8.69
C ILE A 129 8.94 12.48 -8.98
N PHE A 130 8.75 13.30 -7.95
CA PHE A 130 8.41 14.72 -8.12
C PHE A 130 8.93 15.60 -6.97
N GLU A 131 9.02 16.91 -7.20
CA GLU A 131 9.40 17.89 -6.17
C GLU A 131 8.30 18.05 -5.10
N PRO A 132 8.65 18.05 -3.80
CA PRO A 132 7.70 18.00 -2.69
C PRO A 132 7.02 19.36 -2.43
N THR A 133 6.24 19.83 -3.40
CA THR A 133 5.44 21.05 -3.29
C THR A 133 4.05 20.73 -2.76
N GLU A 134 3.41 21.70 -2.09
CA GLU A 134 2.04 21.59 -1.59
C GLU A 134 1.05 21.13 -2.68
N ARG A 135 1.18 21.69 -3.88
CA ARG A 135 0.37 21.29 -5.04
C ARG A 135 0.53 19.81 -5.36
N ASN A 136 1.76 19.31 -5.45
CA ASN A 136 2.02 17.92 -5.80
C ASN A 136 1.55 16.97 -4.68
N HIS A 137 1.69 17.37 -3.42
CA HIS A 137 1.17 16.61 -2.28
C HIS A 137 -0.35 16.56 -2.26
N HIS A 138 -1.02 17.65 -2.62
CA HIS A 138 -2.49 17.66 -2.76
C HIS A 138 -2.96 16.74 -3.91
N VAL A 139 -2.24 16.71 -5.03
CA VAL A 139 -2.52 15.76 -6.13
C VAL A 139 -2.31 14.32 -5.66
N LEU A 140 -1.21 14.02 -4.98
CA LEU A 140 -0.93 12.70 -4.43
C LEU A 140 -2.00 12.27 -3.42
N TYR A 141 -2.41 13.16 -2.53
CA TYR A 141 -3.50 12.92 -1.59
C TYR A 141 -4.79 12.54 -2.30
N SER A 142 -5.16 13.30 -3.33
CA SER A 142 -6.34 13.03 -4.15
C SER A 142 -6.26 11.65 -4.83
N ALA A 143 -5.08 11.30 -5.38
CA ALA A 143 -4.83 9.99 -5.98
C ALA A 143 -4.99 8.87 -4.97
N LEU A 144 -4.37 9.01 -3.80
CA LEU A 144 -4.47 8.03 -2.71
C LEU A 144 -5.93 7.77 -2.31
N MET A 145 -6.71 8.83 -2.15
CA MET A 145 -8.12 8.72 -1.78
C MET A 145 -8.96 8.06 -2.87
N ASP A 146 -8.76 8.41 -4.15
CA ASP A 146 -9.52 7.81 -5.25
C ASP A 146 -9.16 6.33 -5.46
N TYR A 147 -7.87 5.97 -5.37
CA TYR A 147 -7.41 4.58 -5.45
C TYR A 147 -7.94 3.75 -4.29
N TYR A 148 -7.91 4.28 -3.07
CA TYR A 148 -8.42 3.57 -1.91
C TYR A 148 -9.94 3.37 -2.00
N LYS A 149 -10.70 4.38 -2.44
CA LYS A 149 -12.14 4.25 -2.71
C LYS A 149 -12.43 3.20 -3.77
N ALA A 150 -11.67 3.16 -4.86
CA ALA A 150 -11.82 2.13 -5.90
C ALA A 150 -11.57 0.73 -5.31
N TRP A 151 -10.54 0.56 -4.49
CA TRP A 151 -10.26 -0.71 -3.82
C TRP A 151 -11.36 -1.13 -2.82
N LEU A 152 -11.93 -0.18 -2.08
CA LEU A 152 -13.09 -0.44 -1.20
C LEU A 152 -14.31 -0.93 -2.01
N GLN A 153 -14.60 -0.30 -3.15
CA GLN A 153 -15.69 -0.74 -4.03
C GLN A 153 -15.46 -2.16 -4.57
N LEU A 154 -14.23 -2.51 -4.96
CA LEU A 154 -13.89 -3.88 -5.34
C LEU A 154 -14.10 -4.85 -4.16
N THR A 155 -13.73 -4.43 -2.96
CA THR A 155 -13.90 -5.23 -1.74
C THR A 155 -15.38 -5.49 -1.44
N ASP A 156 -16.24 -4.49 -1.57
CA ASP A 156 -17.69 -4.64 -1.38
C ASP A 156 -18.28 -5.66 -2.36
N GLN A 157 -17.86 -5.59 -3.63
CA GLN A 157 -18.33 -6.47 -4.72
C GLN A 157 -17.70 -7.86 -4.72
N ALA A 158 -16.64 -8.10 -3.93
CA ALA A 158 -15.93 -9.38 -3.93
C ALA A 158 -16.83 -10.52 -3.43
N ALA A 159 -16.94 -11.57 -4.25
CA ALA A 159 -17.59 -12.82 -3.90
C ALA A 159 -16.58 -13.76 -3.23
N GLU A 160 -17.05 -14.52 -2.24
CA GLU A 160 -16.25 -15.52 -1.54
C GLU A 160 -16.01 -16.75 -2.43
N GLU A 161 -14.75 -17.17 -2.53
CA GLU A 161 -14.33 -18.36 -3.26
C GLU A 161 -14.36 -19.59 -2.35
N ASN A 162 -15.21 -20.55 -2.72
CA ASN A 162 -15.41 -21.79 -1.94
C ASN A 162 -14.53 -22.95 -2.43
N ASN A 163 -13.91 -22.82 -3.61
CA ASN A 163 -13.00 -23.82 -4.14
C ASN A 163 -11.65 -23.76 -3.42
N LYS A 164 -11.37 -24.78 -2.59
CA LYS A 164 -10.14 -24.89 -1.79
C LYS A 164 -8.86 -24.72 -2.61
N THR A 165 -8.80 -25.23 -3.84
CA THR A 165 -7.60 -25.11 -4.68
C THR A 165 -7.35 -23.66 -5.08
N LYS A 166 -8.40 -22.90 -5.38
CA LYS A 166 -8.27 -21.47 -5.70
C LYS A 166 -7.93 -20.64 -4.46
N VAL A 167 -8.51 -20.97 -3.30
CA VAL A 167 -8.16 -20.31 -2.02
C VAL A 167 -6.67 -20.53 -1.69
N VAL A 168 -6.15 -21.74 -1.90
CA VAL A 168 -4.71 -22.03 -1.75
C VAL A 168 -3.88 -21.20 -2.73
N ARG A 169 -4.28 -21.14 -4.01
CA ARG A 169 -3.61 -20.30 -5.03
C ARG A 169 -3.56 -18.83 -4.62
N ASN A 170 -4.65 -18.30 -4.07
CA ASN A 170 -4.72 -16.91 -3.57
C ASN A 170 -3.73 -16.67 -2.43
N ARG A 171 -3.69 -17.60 -1.46
CA ARG A 171 -2.74 -17.52 -0.34
C ARG A 171 -1.29 -17.56 -0.81
N GLU A 172 -0.96 -18.47 -1.72
CA GLU A 172 0.38 -18.57 -2.30
C GLU A 172 0.76 -17.31 -3.07
N ALA A 173 -0.19 -16.73 -3.81
CA ALA A 173 0.01 -15.48 -4.52
C ALA A 173 0.31 -14.30 -3.59
N GLN A 174 -0.46 -14.15 -2.50
CA GLN A 174 -0.16 -13.14 -1.47
C GLN A 174 1.23 -13.38 -0.84
N HIS A 175 1.59 -14.64 -0.57
CA HIS A 175 2.90 -14.98 -0.04
C HIS A 175 4.03 -14.61 -1.01
N ARG A 176 3.90 -14.93 -2.31
CA ARG A 176 4.88 -14.55 -3.34
C ARG A 176 5.07 -13.04 -3.40
N TYR A 177 3.99 -12.26 -3.34
CA TYR A 177 4.06 -10.80 -3.30
C TYR A 177 4.85 -10.31 -2.08
N LEU A 178 4.56 -10.84 -0.89
CA LEU A 178 5.27 -10.47 0.35
C LEU A 178 6.76 -10.83 0.30
N THR A 179 7.10 -12.01 -0.23
CA THR A 179 8.49 -12.46 -0.41
C THR A 179 9.24 -11.56 -1.39
N TRP A 180 8.64 -11.27 -2.55
CA TRP A 180 9.21 -10.32 -3.51
C TRP A 180 9.43 -8.95 -2.88
N ARG A 181 8.46 -8.43 -2.12
CA ARG A 181 8.61 -7.13 -1.46
C ARG A 181 9.76 -7.10 -0.46
N ALA A 182 9.91 -8.16 0.34
CA ALA A 182 10.99 -8.24 1.33
C ALA A 182 12.40 -8.23 0.72
N GLU A 183 12.53 -8.63 -0.54
CA GLU A 183 13.83 -8.79 -1.22
C GLU A 183 14.10 -7.71 -2.26
N LYS A 184 13.06 -7.22 -2.95
CA LYS A 184 13.17 -6.49 -4.21
C LYS A 184 12.34 -5.21 -4.28
N ASP A 185 11.50 -4.91 -3.28
CA ASP A 185 10.70 -3.67 -3.29
C ASP A 185 11.61 -2.43 -3.34
N PRO A 186 11.46 -1.54 -4.33
CA PRO A 186 12.32 -0.36 -4.48
C PRO A 186 12.34 0.55 -3.24
N GLY A 187 11.25 0.57 -2.46
CA GLY A 187 11.16 1.33 -1.21
C GLY A 187 11.86 0.67 -0.01
N PHE A 188 12.13 -0.64 -0.06
CA PHE A 188 12.63 -1.40 1.07
C PHE A 188 14.07 -1.07 1.48
N PRO A 189 15.06 -0.88 0.56
CA PRO A 189 16.41 -0.46 0.94
C PRO A 189 16.43 0.86 1.72
N LEU A 190 15.51 1.76 1.35
CA LEU A 190 15.39 3.07 1.96
C LEU A 190 14.75 3.00 3.34
N LEU A 191 13.69 2.19 3.47
CA LEU A 191 13.12 1.85 4.77
C LEU A 191 14.16 1.22 5.71
N LYS A 192 14.92 0.23 5.21
CA LYS A 192 16.03 -0.42 5.94
C LYS A 192 17.07 0.60 6.42
N LYS A 193 17.41 1.60 5.60
CA LYS A 193 18.36 2.67 5.98
C LYS A 193 17.81 3.57 7.10
N LEU A 194 16.49 3.80 7.13
CA LEU A 194 15.87 4.70 8.11
C LEU A 194 15.62 4.04 9.46
N ILE A 195 15.12 2.81 9.46
CA ILE A 195 14.61 2.17 10.69
C ILE A 195 15.40 0.91 11.07
N GLY A 196 16.43 0.55 10.29
CA GLY A 196 17.22 -0.67 10.50
C GLY A 196 16.54 -1.93 9.96
N GLU A 197 17.34 -2.95 9.67
CA GLU A 197 16.88 -4.17 8.98
C GLU A 197 15.81 -4.94 9.73
N SER A 198 15.96 -5.10 11.04
CA SER A 198 15.03 -5.86 11.86
C SER A 198 13.64 -5.23 11.86
N TYR A 199 13.55 -3.90 11.96
CA TYR A 199 12.27 -3.20 11.96
C TYR A 199 11.64 -3.13 10.57
N ALA A 200 12.44 -2.94 9.52
CA ALA A 200 11.96 -3.00 8.14
C ALA A 200 11.37 -4.38 7.77
N LYS A 201 11.96 -5.48 8.25
CA LYS A 201 11.37 -6.81 8.07
C LYS A 201 10.09 -6.98 8.88
N VAL A 202 10.04 -6.46 10.11
CA VAL A 202 8.84 -6.53 10.97
C VAL A 202 7.66 -5.76 10.39
N SER A 203 7.87 -4.66 9.67
CA SER A 203 6.77 -3.93 9.01
C SER A 203 6.11 -4.70 7.86
N LEU A 204 6.77 -5.74 7.35
CA LEU A 204 6.23 -6.67 6.37
C LEU A 204 5.52 -7.87 7.03
N LEU A 205 5.65 -8.03 8.35
CA LEU A 205 5.02 -9.10 9.11
C LEU A 205 3.67 -8.65 9.68
N PRO A 206 2.67 -9.54 9.71
CA PRO A 206 1.41 -9.24 10.36
C PRO A 206 1.62 -9.10 11.88
N THR A 207 1.37 -7.92 12.41
CA THR A 207 1.03 -7.68 13.83
C THR A 207 -0.46 -7.32 13.84
N PHE A 208 -1.29 -7.90 14.70
CA PHE A 208 -2.75 -7.87 14.54
C PHE A 208 -3.46 -7.08 15.66
N THR A 209 -4.52 -6.34 15.30
CA THR A 209 -5.60 -5.90 16.20
C THR A 209 -6.95 -6.09 15.50
N ILE A 210 -7.95 -6.66 16.17
CA ILE A 210 -9.29 -6.98 15.59
C ILE A 210 -10.28 -5.85 15.91
N PHE A 211 -11.07 -5.40 14.92
CA PHE A 211 -12.08 -4.35 15.09
C PHE A 211 -13.39 -4.65 14.32
N THR A 212 -14.47 -3.95 14.68
CA THR A 212 -15.83 -4.05 14.11
C THR A 212 -16.06 -3.09 12.92
N HIS A 213 -17.10 -3.30 12.10
CA HIS A 213 -17.40 -2.52 10.88
C HIS A 213 -17.49 -0.98 11.10
N THR A 214 -17.98 -0.52 12.26
CA THR A 214 -18.05 0.91 12.60
C THR A 214 -16.66 1.53 12.82
N GLN A 215 -15.69 0.73 13.26
CA GLN A 215 -14.31 1.16 13.51
C GLN A 215 -13.48 1.22 12.21
N PHE A 216 -13.90 0.53 11.16
CA PHE A 216 -13.31 0.63 9.82
C PHE A 216 -13.60 1.98 9.14
N MET A 217 -14.79 2.55 9.35
CA MET A 217 -15.12 3.89 8.83
C MET A 217 -14.34 4.98 9.58
N LEU A 218 -14.17 4.84 10.89
CA LEU A 218 -13.25 5.68 11.69
C LEU A 218 -11.79 5.52 11.25
N PHE A 219 -11.41 4.38 10.66
CA PHE A 219 -10.08 4.22 10.06
C PHE A 219 -9.91 5.06 8.79
N ALA A 220 -10.94 5.24 7.96
CA ALA A 220 -10.85 6.18 6.85
C ALA A 220 -10.60 7.62 7.34
N GLU A 221 -11.20 8.01 8.46
CA GLU A 221 -10.96 9.31 9.11
C GLU A 221 -9.57 9.40 9.77
N LEU A 222 -9.10 8.32 10.41
CA LEU A 222 -7.74 8.23 10.96
C LEU A 222 -6.67 8.19 9.87
N LEU A 223 -6.94 7.54 8.73
CA LEU A 223 -6.08 7.55 7.55
C LEU A 223 -5.99 8.97 7.01
N VAL A 224 -7.12 9.67 6.88
CA VAL A 224 -7.15 11.10 6.55
C VAL A 224 -6.31 11.91 7.54
N ALA A 225 -6.46 11.71 8.85
CA ALA A 225 -5.69 12.41 9.87
C ALA A 225 -4.19 12.05 9.89
N LEU A 226 -3.83 10.81 9.55
CA LEU A 226 -2.45 10.32 9.46
C LEU A 226 -1.77 10.87 8.19
N ILE A 227 -2.51 10.95 7.09
CA ILE A 227 -2.04 11.52 5.83
C ILE A 227 -1.87 13.04 5.95
N PHE A 228 -2.82 13.77 6.58
CA PHE A 228 -2.67 15.21 6.89
C PHE A 228 -1.53 15.55 7.85
N ARG A 229 -0.99 14.57 8.59
CA ARG A 229 0.22 14.77 9.39
C ARG A 229 1.50 14.62 8.57
N ILE A 230 1.43 13.93 7.44
CA ILE A 230 2.56 13.72 6.52
C ILE A 230 2.61 14.85 5.48
N TRP A 231 1.47 15.44 5.11
CA TRP A 231 1.36 16.46 4.07
C TRP A 231 0.60 17.71 4.53
#